data_AF-A0A1J4JMK6-F1
#
_entry.id   AF-A0A1J4JMK6-F1
#
_cell.length_a   1.000
_cell.length_b   1.000
_cell.length_c   1.000
_cell.angle_alpha   90.00
_cell.angle_beta   90.00
_cell.angle_gamma   90.00
#
_symmetry.space_group_name_H-M   'P 1'
#
loop_
_entity.id
_entity.type
_entity.pdbx_description
1 polymer ?
#
loop_
_entity_poly.entity_id
_entity_poly.type
_entity_poly.pdbx_seq_one_letter_code
_entity_poly.pdbx_strand_id
1 'polypeptide(L)'
;MDFHFTCRRLKFWLDYSYFFFSMNEKGRWARTFMENGYSKKAVIDMDESSLRSLINFFKESGFQPDDEPHPDFVEHAVNDSDVINPQLISGNNPIQNNQIYPVSSQSQINNNSNDNKTVNNKYFAVPDRFRSLNASIRDDQDVEYLMALEEMMKLERLAERQLVEKEKKDRQAASEKRLKMENCRKEKIRIFEEAKLLPEEPKDGKGTQIMVILPGGKRVERAFEESQLGKDVYRWIAAFDELFENEFVPLKFDLVKHLGQPLSMDKTLIEQKLIKKVLLNVLVNEESTSEGE
;
A
#
# COMPACT_ATOMS: atom_id res chain seq x y z
N MET A 1 -33.04 -0.95 -11.06
CA MET A 1 -31.74 -1.44 -11.55
C MET A 1 -30.82 -0.26 -11.54
N ASP A 2 -30.00 -0.20 -10.51
CA ASP A 2 -29.49 1.05 -9.94
C ASP A 2 -28.16 1.47 -10.55
N PHE A 3 -28.16 2.63 -11.19
CA PHE A 3 -27.02 3.29 -11.84
C PHE A 3 -26.15 4.12 -10.85
N HIS A 4 -25.96 3.63 -9.63
CA HIS A 4 -25.28 4.41 -8.56
C HIS A 4 -23.85 3.98 -8.22
N PHE A 5 -23.29 2.95 -8.87
CA PHE A 5 -21.99 2.38 -8.47
C PHE A 5 -20.74 2.97 -9.14
N THR A 6 -20.85 3.74 -10.23
CA THR A 6 -19.67 4.20 -10.99
C THR A 6 -19.04 5.52 -10.50
N CYS A 7 -19.76 6.36 -9.75
CA CYS A 7 -19.23 7.66 -9.31
C CYS A 7 -18.25 7.61 -8.11
N ARG A 8 -18.28 6.57 -7.28
CA ARG A 8 -17.37 6.50 -6.11
C ARG A 8 -15.95 6.08 -6.48
N ARG A 9 -15.77 5.32 -7.56
CA ARG A 9 -14.45 4.81 -7.99
C ARG A 9 -13.60 5.94 -8.61
N LEU A 10 -14.21 6.82 -9.42
CA LEU A 10 -13.52 7.98 -10.02
C LEU A 10 -12.98 9.00 -9.00
N LYS A 11 -13.64 9.17 -7.84
CA LYS A 11 -13.18 10.11 -6.80
C LYS A 11 -11.88 9.63 -6.13
N PHE A 12 -11.77 8.33 -5.86
CA PHE A 12 -10.57 7.74 -5.27
C PHE A 12 -9.34 7.86 -6.18
N TRP A 13 -9.54 7.81 -7.50
CA TRP A 13 -8.47 7.92 -8.50
C TRP A 13 -7.95 9.34 -8.72
N LEU A 14 -8.84 10.34 -8.67
CA LEU A 14 -8.41 11.74 -8.70
C LEU A 14 -7.63 12.11 -7.44
N ASP A 15 -8.03 11.59 -6.28
CA ASP A 15 -7.36 11.87 -5.01
C ASP A 15 -5.93 11.27 -4.97
N TYR A 16 -5.71 10.08 -5.56
CA TYR A 16 -4.40 9.41 -5.57
C TYR A 16 -3.40 10.05 -6.55
N SER A 17 -3.84 10.38 -7.77
CA SER A 17 -2.99 11.09 -8.75
C SER A 17 -2.61 12.48 -8.25
N TYR A 18 -3.54 13.16 -7.57
CA TYR A 18 -3.32 14.47 -6.97
C TYR A 18 -2.34 14.42 -5.79
N PHE A 19 -2.41 13.37 -4.97
CA PHE A 19 -1.49 13.16 -3.85
C PHE A 19 -0.04 12.98 -4.31
N PHE A 20 0.21 12.17 -5.35
CA PHE A 20 1.56 11.98 -5.90
C PHE A 20 2.12 13.24 -6.56
N PHE A 21 1.27 14.03 -7.21
CA PHE A 21 1.68 15.31 -7.77
C PHE A 21 2.11 16.29 -6.68
N SER A 22 1.34 16.37 -5.59
CA SER A 22 1.64 17.23 -4.44
C SER A 22 2.93 16.83 -3.72
N MET A 23 3.18 15.53 -3.53
CA MET A 23 4.40 15.03 -2.87
C MET A 23 5.67 15.31 -3.68
N ASN A 24 5.62 15.16 -5.01
CA ASN A 24 6.76 15.49 -5.86
C ASN A 24 7.10 16.99 -5.83
N GLU A 25 6.09 17.85 -5.84
CA GLU A 25 6.29 19.29 -5.74
C GLU A 25 6.85 19.69 -4.36
N LYS A 26 6.30 19.13 -3.27
CA LYS A 26 6.85 19.30 -1.91
C LYS A 26 8.32 18.88 -1.82
N GLY A 27 8.68 17.75 -2.43
CA GLY A 27 10.05 17.24 -2.42
C GLY A 27 11.07 18.14 -3.13
N ARG A 28 10.66 18.81 -4.22
CA ARG A 28 11.52 19.77 -4.97
C ARG A 28 11.73 21.08 -4.23
N TRP A 29 10.78 21.49 -3.39
CA TRP A 29 10.87 22.71 -2.57
C TRP A 29 11.39 22.44 -1.15
N ALA A 30 11.49 21.18 -0.73
CA ALA A 30 11.84 20.80 0.62
C ALA A 30 13.17 21.40 1.09
N ARG A 31 14.19 21.43 0.21
CA ARG A 31 15.50 22.02 0.53
C ARG A 31 15.40 23.51 0.80
N THR A 32 14.76 24.26 -0.10
CA THR A 32 14.55 25.71 0.04
C THR A 32 13.79 26.03 1.32
N PHE A 33 12.76 25.24 1.67
CA PHE A 33 12.04 25.43 2.93
C PHE A 33 12.90 25.14 4.16
N MET A 34 13.69 24.06 4.16
CA MET A 34 14.59 23.73 5.27
C MET A 34 15.68 24.78 5.47
N GLU A 35 16.25 25.31 4.38
CA GLU A 35 17.24 26.41 4.42
C GLU A 35 16.63 27.70 5.00
N ASN A 36 15.30 27.88 4.91
CA ASN A 36 14.56 29.01 5.47
C ASN A 36 13.91 28.70 6.83
N GLY A 37 14.33 27.62 7.51
CA GLY A 37 13.96 27.33 8.90
C GLY A 37 12.69 26.50 9.09
N TYR A 38 12.08 26.00 8.02
CA TYR A 38 10.94 25.07 8.15
C TYR A 38 11.45 23.67 8.51
N SER A 39 10.86 23.06 9.53
CA SER A 39 11.16 21.66 9.84
C SER A 39 10.63 20.72 8.75
N LYS A 40 11.35 19.63 8.48
CA LYS A 40 10.96 18.61 7.49
C LYS A 40 9.52 18.11 7.70
N LYS A 41 9.14 17.86 8.97
CA LYS A 41 7.78 17.43 9.33
C LYS A 41 6.73 18.48 8.98
N ALA A 42 7.01 19.75 9.27
CA ALA A 42 6.10 20.84 8.93
C ALA A 42 5.89 20.98 7.41
N VAL A 43 6.89 20.67 6.57
CA VAL A 43 6.76 20.68 5.11
C VAL A 43 5.90 19.51 4.61
N ILE A 44 6.07 18.32 5.20
CA ILE A 44 5.27 17.12 4.87
C ILE A 44 3.80 17.36 5.23
N ASP A 45 3.55 17.81 6.47
CA ASP A 45 2.21 18.01 7.03
C ASP A 45 1.50 19.29 6.52
N MET A 46 2.19 20.12 5.74
CA MET A 46 1.65 21.37 5.21
C MET A 46 0.46 21.12 4.29
N ASP A 47 -0.65 21.85 4.52
CA ASP A 47 -1.79 21.83 3.60
C ASP A 47 -1.42 22.48 2.26
N GLU A 48 -2.14 22.11 1.22
CA GLU A 48 -1.80 22.52 -0.14
C GLU A 48 -1.98 24.02 -0.38
N SER A 49 -2.93 24.66 0.31
CA SER A 49 -3.15 26.10 0.15
C SER A 49 -1.97 26.90 0.71
N SER A 50 -1.49 26.51 1.90
CA SER A 50 -0.28 27.09 2.50
C SER A 50 0.96 26.80 1.66
N LEU A 51 1.09 25.58 1.13
CA LEU A 51 2.20 25.22 0.24
C LEU A 51 2.24 26.10 -1.01
N ARG A 52 1.10 26.29 -1.70
CA ARG A 52 1.03 27.13 -2.90
C ARG A 52 1.35 28.60 -2.59
N SER A 53 0.85 29.13 -1.47
CA SER A 53 1.17 30.48 -1.03
C SER A 53 2.67 30.66 -0.76
N LEU A 54 3.31 29.69 -0.09
CA LEU A 54 4.74 29.70 0.14
C LEU A 54 5.54 29.59 -1.15
N ILE A 55 5.20 28.65 -2.03
CA ILE A 55 5.86 28.50 -3.33
C ILE A 55 5.80 29.80 -4.12
N ASN A 56 4.65 30.48 -4.15
CA ASN A 56 4.52 31.76 -4.84
C ASN A 56 5.40 32.84 -4.19
N PHE A 57 5.41 32.94 -2.86
CA PHE A 57 6.29 33.87 -2.13
C PHE A 57 7.78 33.64 -2.44
N PHE A 58 8.23 32.39 -2.48
CA PHE A 58 9.62 32.05 -2.82
C PHE A 58 9.94 32.32 -4.29
N LYS A 59 9.02 32.05 -5.22
CA LYS A 59 9.18 32.40 -6.64
C LYS A 59 9.28 33.92 -6.83
N GLU A 60 8.44 34.70 -6.15
CA GLU A 60 8.49 36.17 -6.17
C GLU A 60 9.79 36.72 -5.57
N SER A 61 10.36 36.00 -4.60
CA SER A 61 11.65 36.30 -3.99
C SER A 61 12.86 35.81 -4.82
N GLY A 62 12.63 35.20 -5.99
CA GLY A 62 13.67 34.77 -6.93
C GLY A 62 14.27 33.38 -6.65
N PHE A 63 13.69 32.59 -5.74
CA PHE A 63 14.11 31.21 -5.51
C PHE A 63 13.53 30.28 -6.57
N GLN A 64 14.32 29.28 -6.97
CA GLN A 64 13.91 28.24 -7.90
C GLN A 64 13.88 26.89 -7.19
N PRO A 65 12.93 26.00 -7.53
CA PRO A 65 12.92 24.64 -7.00
C PRO A 65 14.12 23.85 -7.52
N ASP A 66 14.53 22.82 -6.78
CA ASP A 66 15.48 21.85 -7.30
C ASP A 66 14.86 21.05 -8.47
N ASP A 67 15.70 20.62 -9.42
CA ASP A 67 15.27 19.82 -10.57
C ASP A 67 14.67 18.46 -10.14
N GLU A 68 15.20 17.90 -9.05
CA GLU A 68 14.82 16.62 -8.48
C GLU A 68 14.49 16.75 -6.98
N PRO A 69 13.51 15.98 -6.47
CA PRO A 69 13.16 16.00 -5.05
C PRO A 69 14.29 15.44 -4.20
N HIS A 70 14.53 16.04 -3.02
CA HIS A 70 15.60 15.60 -2.13
C HIS A 70 15.39 14.13 -1.69
N PRO A 71 16.39 13.24 -1.80
CA PRO A 71 16.24 11.79 -1.58
C PRO A 71 15.72 11.47 -0.18
N ASP A 72 16.27 12.12 0.86
CA ASP A 72 15.81 11.94 2.25
C ASP A 72 14.33 12.32 2.45
N PHE A 73 13.78 13.23 1.64
CA PHE A 73 12.38 13.64 1.76
C PHE A 73 11.44 12.55 1.24
N VAL A 74 11.80 11.90 0.14
CA VAL A 74 11.04 10.80 -0.47
C VAL A 74 10.99 9.59 0.46
N GLU A 75 12.11 9.25 1.11
CA GLU A 75 12.17 8.10 2.02
C GLU A 75 11.26 8.26 3.25
N HIS A 76 11.21 9.46 3.83
CA HIS A 76 10.34 9.72 4.99
C HIS A 76 8.86 9.83 4.63
N ALA A 77 8.53 10.43 3.49
CA ALA A 77 7.15 10.55 3.04
C ALA A 77 6.49 9.17 2.79
N VAL A 78 7.26 8.21 2.27
CA VAL A 78 6.80 6.83 2.03
C VAL A 78 6.60 6.07 3.34
N ASN A 79 7.51 6.23 4.31
CA ASN A 79 7.44 5.54 5.58
C ASN A 79 6.28 6.00 6.49
N ASP A 80 5.87 7.27 6.41
CA ASP A 80 4.74 7.80 7.21
C ASP A 80 3.37 7.50 6.55
N SER A 81 3.31 7.28 5.23
CA SER A 81 2.05 6.96 4.53
C SER A 81 1.50 5.55 4.82
N ASP A 82 2.33 4.63 5.33
CA ASP A 82 1.89 3.27 5.70
C ASP A 82 1.18 3.21 7.08
N VAL A 83 1.03 4.35 7.77
CA VAL A 83 0.39 4.43 9.12
C VAL A 83 -1.00 5.09 9.09
N ILE A 84 -1.60 5.32 7.92
CA ILE A 84 -2.96 5.88 7.82
C ILE A 84 -4.01 4.78 8.03
N ASN A 85 -4.32 4.49 9.29
CA ASN A 85 -5.55 3.80 9.69
C ASN A 85 -6.77 4.73 9.44
N PRO A 86 -7.78 4.33 8.64
CA PRO A 86 -8.90 5.22 8.27
C PRO A 86 -9.98 5.35 9.36
N GLN A 87 -9.68 5.04 10.62
CA GLN A 87 -10.58 5.19 11.75
C GLN A 87 -9.99 6.22 12.69
N LEU A 88 -10.36 7.50 12.51
CA LEU A 88 -10.50 8.55 13.54
C LEU A 88 -10.52 9.94 12.88
N ILE A 89 -11.70 10.35 12.39
CA ILE A 89 -12.06 11.76 12.31
C ILE A 89 -13.21 11.96 13.30
N SER A 90 -12.87 12.34 14.53
CA SER A 90 -13.72 13.19 15.37
C SER A 90 -12.97 13.61 16.63
N GLY A 91 -12.93 14.92 16.90
CA GLY A 91 -12.80 15.44 18.25
C GLY A 91 -11.44 16.04 18.64
N ASN A 92 -11.38 17.36 18.65
CA ASN A 92 -10.38 18.19 19.31
C ASN A 92 -10.17 17.80 20.78
N ASN A 93 -8.90 17.71 21.22
CA ASN A 93 -8.33 18.39 22.40
C ASN A 93 -6.87 17.97 22.66
N PRO A 94 -6.03 18.85 23.24
CA PRO A 94 -4.62 18.56 23.46
C PRO A 94 -4.45 17.72 24.72
N ILE A 95 -3.93 16.49 24.57
CA ILE A 95 -3.55 15.65 25.71
C ILE A 95 -2.03 15.57 25.78
N GLN A 96 -1.58 15.87 26.99
CA GLN A 96 -0.22 15.97 27.47
C GLN A 96 0.56 14.66 27.31
N ASN A 97 1.87 14.83 27.09
CA ASN A 97 2.92 13.83 27.27
C ASN A 97 2.67 12.93 28.49
N ASN A 98 2.40 11.64 28.26
CA ASN A 98 2.62 10.60 29.24
C ASN A 98 3.83 9.76 28.81
N GLN A 99 4.98 10.10 29.40
CA GLN A 99 6.12 9.21 29.45
C GLN A 99 5.77 8.03 30.36
N ILE A 100 5.73 6.82 29.77
CA ILE A 100 5.66 5.58 30.53
C ILE A 100 7.05 5.31 31.08
N TYR A 101 7.28 5.71 32.33
CA TYR A 101 8.44 5.25 33.09
C TYR A 101 8.21 3.80 33.53
N PRO A 102 9.25 2.95 33.51
CA PRO A 102 9.17 1.63 34.14
C PRO A 102 8.94 1.81 35.65
N VAL A 103 7.87 1.19 36.15
CA VAL A 103 7.55 1.09 37.58
C VAL A 103 8.64 0.25 38.24
N SER A 104 9.64 0.94 38.78
CA SER A 104 10.53 0.40 39.79
C SER A 104 9.77 0.37 41.12
N SER A 105 9.26 -0.80 41.49
CA SER A 105 8.77 -1.09 42.83
C SER A 105 9.93 -1.12 43.83
N GLN A 106 10.50 0.06 44.13
CA GLN A 106 11.25 0.27 45.36
C GLN A 106 10.26 0.53 46.49
N SER A 107 9.86 -0.53 47.17
CA SER A 107 9.29 -0.43 48.51
C SER A 107 10.35 0.07 49.49
N GLN A 108 10.56 1.38 49.54
CA GLN A 108 11.24 2.01 50.66
C GLN A 108 10.28 2.05 51.86
N ILE A 109 10.42 1.08 52.75
CA ILE A 109 9.82 1.13 54.09
C ILE A 109 10.58 2.20 54.86
N ASN A 110 10.02 3.41 54.88
CA ASN A 110 10.52 4.52 55.68
C ASN A 110 10.03 4.33 57.13
N ASN A 111 10.78 3.57 57.93
CA ASN A 111 10.55 3.43 59.36
C ASN A 111 11.15 4.63 60.09
N ASN A 112 10.41 5.73 60.15
CA ASN A 112 10.63 6.78 61.13
C ASN A 112 9.46 6.81 62.11
N SER A 113 9.66 6.17 63.26
CA SER A 113 8.87 6.41 64.47
C SER A 113 9.78 6.16 65.66
N ASN A 114 10.51 7.21 66.03
CA ASN A 114 10.95 7.42 67.39
C ASN A 114 9.70 7.75 68.21
N ASP A 115 9.23 6.81 69.03
CA ASP A 115 8.54 7.17 70.26
C ASP A 115 8.83 6.15 71.36
N ASN A 116 9.53 6.64 72.37
CA ASN A 116 9.90 5.96 73.59
C ASN A 116 8.64 5.55 74.37
N LYS A 117 8.32 4.26 74.41
CA LYS A 117 7.56 3.66 75.51
C LYS A 117 8.17 2.32 75.90
N THR A 118 8.94 2.36 76.98
CA THR A 118 9.41 1.21 77.76
C THR A 118 8.21 0.50 78.37
N VAL A 119 7.53 -0.33 77.58
CA VAL A 119 6.52 -1.27 78.07
C VAL A 119 7.23 -2.59 78.35
N ASN A 120 7.23 -2.94 79.63
CA ASN A 120 7.79 -4.15 80.21
C ASN A 120 6.99 -5.37 79.71
N ASN A 121 7.19 -5.78 78.46
CA ASN A 121 6.54 -6.94 77.88
C ASN A 121 7.32 -8.20 78.29
N LYS A 122 6.82 -8.85 79.33
CA LYS A 122 7.09 -10.25 79.64
C LYS A 122 6.97 -11.08 78.36
N TYR A 123 8.10 -11.63 77.93
CA TYR A 123 8.23 -12.55 76.82
C TYR A 123 7.24 -13.71 76.96
N PHE A 124 6.13 -13.66 76.24
CA PHE A 124 5.43 -14.87 75.82
C PHE A 124 6.27 -15.47 74.70
N ALA A 125 7.03 -16.52 75.04
CA ALA A 125 7.71 -17.35 74.06
C ALA A 125 6.66 -17.89 73.08
N VAL A 126 6.65 -17.35 71.87
CA VAL A 126 5.84 -17.86 70.76
C VAL A 126 6.25 -19.32 70.57
N PRO A 127 5.31 -20.29 70.63
CA PRO A 127 5.63 -21.70 70.53
C PRO A 127 6.41 -21.98 69.23
N ASP A 128 7.51 -22.74 69.30
CA ASP A 128 8.40 -23.03 68.16
C ASP A 128 7.68 -23.59 66.91
N ARG A 129 6.49 -24.19 67.09
CA ARG A 129 5.63 -24.65 65.98
C ARG A 129 5.21 -23.52 65.02
N PHE A 130 5.00 -22.29 65.51
CA PHE A 130 4.58 -21.18 64.64
C PHE A 130 5.75 -20.57 63.85
N ARG A 131 7.00 -20.72 64.33
CA ARG A 131 8.19 -20.31 63.57
C ARG A 131 8.45 -21.23 62.38
N SER A 132 8.25 -22.54 62.56
CA SER A 132 8.39 -23.53 61.49
C SER A 132 7.34 -23.36 60.38
N LEU A 133 6.09 -23.04 60.74
CA LEU A 133 5.03 -22.81 59.75
C LEU A 133 5.29 -21.54 58.92
N ASN A 134 5.75 -20.46 59.56
CA ASN A 134 6.07 -19.22 58.85
C ASN A 134 7.30 -19.33 57.94
N ALA A 135 8.24 -20.24 58.23
CA ALA A 135 9.36 -20.53 57.34
C ALA A 135 8.86 -21.28 56.09
N SER A 136 8.03 -22.32 56.26
CA SER A 136 7.44 -23.08 55.14
C SER A 136 6.63 -22.20 54.19
N ILE A 137 5.82 -21.26 54.72
CA ILE A 137 5.02 -20.35 53.89
C ILE A 137 5.91 -19.43 53.04
N ARG A 138 7.07 -19.01 53.55
CA ARG A 138 8.02 -18.19 52.78
C ARG A 138 8.70 -18.99 51.69
N ASP A 139 9.10 -20.21 52.01
CA ASP A 139 9.70 -21.13 51.04
C ASP A 139 8.71 -21.42 49.89
N ASP A 140 7.43 -21.66 50.20
CA ASP A 140 6.39 -21.87 49.19
C ASP A 140 6.16 -20.61 48.33
N GLN A 141 6.13 -19.42 48.94
CA GLN A 141 5.99 -18.14 48.22
C GLN A 141 7.19 -17.83 47.32
N ASP A 142 8.41 -18.13 47.78
CA ASP A 142 9.63 -17.94 47.00
C ASP A 142 9.66 -18.91 45.80
N VAL A 143 9.22 -20.16 45.99
CA VAL A 143 9.08 -21.15 44.91
C VAL A 143 8.05 -20.70 43.88
N GLU A 144 6.86 -20.28 44.30
CA GLU A 144 5.82 -19.78 43.40
C GLU A 144 6.29 -18.55 42.61
N TYR A 145 6.99 -17.62 43.27
CA TYR A 145 7.55 -16.44 42.62
C TYR A 145 8.58 -16.81 41.54
N LEU A 146 9.49 -17.74 41.85
CA LEU A 146 10.50 -18.20 40.89
C LEU A 146 9.87 -18.92 39.69
N MET A 147 8.84 -19.75 39.92
CA MET A 147 8.10 -20.41 38.84
C MET A 147 7.38 -19.39 37.94
N ALA A 148 6.69 -18.41 38.52
CA ALA A 148 6.01 -17.35 37.77
C ALA A 148 7.00 -16.49 36.96
N LEU A 149 8.17 -16.19 37.53
CA LEU A 149 9.22 -15.44 36.84
C LEU A 149 9.75 -16.22 35.63
N GLU A 150 9.99 -17.52 35.77
CA GLU A 150 10.43 -18.38 34.66
C GLU A 150 9.38 -18.47 33.55
N GLU A 151 8.10 -18.62 33.93
CA GLU A 151 6.99 -18.66 32.98
C GLU A 151 6.86 -17.33 32.21
N MET A 152 6.96 -16.20 32.91
CA MET A 152 6.94 -14.87 32.28
C MET A 152 8.08 -14.70 31.27
N MET A 153 9.31 -15.12 31.62
CA MET A 153 10.45 -15.08 30.69
C MET A 153 10.26 -16.00 29.48
N LYS A 154 9.66 -17.17 29.65
CA LYS A 154 9.33 -18.08 28.53
C LYS A 154 8.29 -17.46 27.61
N LEU A 155 7.25 -16.85 28.19
CA LEU A 155 6.18 -16.20 27.43
C LEU A 155 6.71 -15.00 26.63
N GLU A 156 7.58 -14.17 27.24
CA GLU A 156 8.23 -13.04 26.58
C GLU A 156 9.05 -13.50 25.36
N ARG A 157 9.90 -14.54 25.51
CA ARG A 157 10.68 -15.11 24.39
C ARG A 157 9.79 -15.67 23.28
N LEU A 158 8.66 -16.26 23.62
CA LEU A 158 7.72 -16.77 22.61
C LEU A 158 7.02 -15.63 21.87
N ALA A 159 6.60 -14.59 22.58
CA ALA A 159 6.00 -13.39 21.99
C ALA A 159 6.99 -12.69 21.05
N GLU A 160 8.26 -12.55 21.46
CA GLU A 160 9.32 -11.98 20.64
C GLU A 160 9.54 -12.80 19.35
N ARG A 161 9.61 -14.13 19.45
CA ARG A 161 9.74 -15.00 18.27
C ARG A 161 8.56 -14.86 17.31
N GLN A 162 7.33 -14.81 17.83
CA GLN A 162 6.13 -14.64 17.02
C GLN A 162 6.12 -13.28 16.31
N LEU A 163 6.57 -12.21 16.98
CA LEU A 163 6.67 -10.88 16.40
C LEU A 163 7.68 -10.86 15.26
N VAL A 164 8.87 -11.43 15.46
CA VAL A 164 9.92 -11.51 14.42
C VAL A 164 9.46 -12.38 13.23
N GLU A 165 8.77 -13.49 13.46
CA GLU A 165 8.24 -14.32 12.37
C GLU A 165 7.15 -13.60 11.58
N LYS A 166 6.25 -12.89 12.27
CA LYS A 166 5.21 -12.09 11.61
C LYS A 166 5.83 -10.97 10.77
N GLU A 167 6.78 -10.23 11.31
CA GLU A 167 7.50 -9.18 10.59
C GLU A 167 8.21 -9.72 9.34
N LYS A 168 8.85 -10.89 9.44
CA LYS A 168 9.47 -11.56 8.29
C LYS A 168 8.45 -11.94 7.21
N LYS A 169 7.31 -12.50 7.60
CA LYS A 169 6.23 -12.86 6.67
C LYS A 169 5.64 -11.63 5.99
N ASP A 170 5.38 -10.57 6.76
CA ASP A 170 4.83 -9.32 6.24
C ASP A 170 5.81 -8.66 5.26
N ARG A 171 7.12 -8.67 5.58
CA ARG A 171 8.17 -8.17 4.69
C ARG A 171 8.29 -8.98 3.40
N GLN A 172 8.20 -10.31 3.47
CA GLN A 172 8.21 -11.18 2.30
C GLN A 172 6.98 -10.93 1.42
N ALA A 173 5.78 -10.90 1.99
CA ALA A 173 4.54 -10.62 1.28
C ALA A 173 4.58 -9.23 0.60
N ALA A 174 5.12 -8.21 1.27
CA ALA A 174 5.31 -6.89 0.69
C ALA A 174 6.28 -6.91 -0.50
N SER A 175 7.40 -7.62 -0.38
CA SER A 175 8.37 -7.76 -1.48
C SER A 175 7.80 -8.50 -2.69
N GLU A 176 7.00 -9.54 -2.47
CA GLU A 176 6.37 -10.31 -3.53
C GLU A 176 5.31 -9.48 -4.26
N LYS A 177 4.49 -8.74 -3.51
CA LYS A 177 3.51 -7.80 -4.07
C LYS A 177 4.20 -6.74 -4.94
N ARG A 178 5.32 -6.18 -4.46
CA ARG A 178 6.10 -5.19 -5.22
C ARG A 178 6.67 -5.79 -6.51
N LEU A 179 7.26 -6.97 -6.45
CA LEU A 179 7.80 -7.66 -7.62
C LEU A 179 6.69 -7.99 -8.64
N LYS A 180 5.54 -8.47 -8.17
CA LYS A 180 4.38 -8.76 -9.03
C LYS A 180 3.89 -7.50 -9.75
N MET A 181 3.78 -6.37 -9.04
CA MET A 181 3.38 -5.09 -9.62
C MET A 181 4.39 -4.58 -10.66
N GLU A 182 5.69 -4.69 -10.37
CA GLU A 182 6.74 -4.29 -11.32
C GLU A 182 6.71 -5.13 -12.60
N ASN A 183 6.51 -6.45 -12.48
CA ASN A 183 6.37 -7.35 -13.62
C ASN A 183 5.15 -7.01 -14.47
N CYS A 184 4.00 -6.71 -13.85
CA CYS A 184 2.80 -6.28 -14.56
C CYS A 184 3.03 -4.96 -15.30
N ARG A 185 3.76 -4.01 -14.69
CA ARG A 185 4.13 -2.75 -15.33
C ARG A 185 5.04 -2.97 -16.55
N LYS A 186 6.05 -3.83 -16.44
CA LYS A 186 6.93 -4.19 -17.57
C LYS A 186 6.15 -4.83 -18.71
N GLU A 187 5.21 -5.72 -18.38
CA GLU A 187 4.35 -6.38 -19.34
C GLU A 187 3.46 -5.39 -20.10
N LYS A 188 2.84 -4.43 -19.38
CA LYS A 188 2.08 -3.34 -20.00
C LYS A 188 2.94 -2.58 -21.01
N ILE A 189 4.14 -2.14 -20.61
CA ILE A 189 5.07 -1.43 -21.51
C ILE A 189 5.38 -2.26 -22.76
N ARG A 190 5.67 -3.55 -22.61
CA ARG A 190 5.92 -4.46 -23.73
C ARG A 190 4.75 -4.50 -24.71
N ILE A 191 3.51 -4.62 -24.21
CA ILE A 191 2.31 -4.63 -25.06
C ILE A 191 2.17 -3.33 -25.84
N PHE A 192 2.40 -2.17 -25.19
CA PHE A 192 2.39 -0.88 -25.87
C PHE A 192 3.48 -0.74 -26.94
N GLU A 193 4.68 -1.25 -26.68
CA GLU A 193 5.77 -1.26 -27.65
C GLU A 193 5.45 -2.16 -28.84
N GLU A 194 4.91 -3.35 -28.62
CA GLU A 194 4.45 -4.24 -29.69
C GLU A 194 3.35 -3.60 -30.55
N ALA A 195 2.42 -2.85 -29.94
CA ALA A 195 1.38 -2.16 -30.67
C ALA A 195 1.91 -0.99 -31.52
N LYS A 196 3.02 -0.35 -31.11
CA LYS A 196 3.71 0.68 -31.90
C LYS A 196 4.46 0.12 -33.11
N LEU A 197 4.87 -1.15 -33.06
CA LEU A 197 5.52 -1.84 -34.17
C LEU A 197 4.55 -2.25 -35.28
N LEU A 198 3.25 -2.01 -35.10
CA LEU A 198 2.26 -2.29 -36.13
C LEU A 198 2.46 -1.36 -37.34
N PRO A 199 2.32 -1.89 -38.57
CA PRO A 199 2.43 -1.09 -39.79
C PRO A 199 1.41 0.06 -39.83
N GLU A 200 1.76 1.13 -40.54
CA GLU A 200 0.87 2.26 -40.76
C GLU A 200 -0.43 1.83 -41.46
N GLU A 201 -1.52 2.56 -41.18
CA GLU A 201 -2.81 2.28 -41.79
C GLU A 201 -2.78 2.51 -43.31
N PRO A 202 -3.37 1.59 -44.11
CA PRO A 202 -3.40 1.73 -45.56
C PRO A 202 -4.26 2.92 -45.99
N LYS A 203 -3.63 3.90 -46.66
CA LYS A 203 -4.26 5.19 -47.04
C LYS A 203 -5.23 5.10 -48.22
N ASP A 204 -5.13 4.07 -49.05
CA ASP A 204 -5.84 3.98 -50.33
C ASP A 204 -7.27 3.40 -50.23
N GLY A 205 -7.78 3.18 -49.02
CA GLY A 205 -9.05 2.46 -48.82
C GLY A 205 -9.01 0.99 -49.27
N LYS A 206 -7.81 0.46 -49.59
CA LYS A 206 -7.56 -0.92 -50.03
C LYS A 206 -7.32 -1.89 -48.87
N GLY A 207 -7.85 -1.57 -47.69
CA GLY A 207 -7.70 -2.39 -46.48
C GLY A 207 -9.03 -2.89 -45.94
N THR A 208 -8.97 -3.85 -45.04
CA THR A 208 -10.11 -4.28 -44.23
C THR A 208 -10.24 -3.33 -43.03
N GLN A 209 -11.35 -2.59 -42.98
CA GLN A 209 -11.72 -1.77 -41.83
C GLN A 209 -12.24 -2.68 -40.71
N ILE A 210 -11.45 -2.82 -39.64
CA ILE A 210 -11.81 -3.58 -38.45
C ILE A 210 -12.33 -2.59 -37.40
N MET A 211 -13.52 -2.86 -36.90
CA MET A 211 -14.12 -2.12 -35.80
C MET A 211 -14.28 -3.06 -34.63
N VAL A 212 -13.87 -2.61 -33.46
CA VAL A 212 -13.91 -3.41 -32.23
C VAL A 212 -14.72 -2.68 -31.18
N ILE A 213 -15.65 -3.38 -30.55
CA ILE A 213 -16.38 -2.90 -29.37
C ILE A 213 -15.64 -3.41 -28.14
N LEU A 214 -15.05 -2.47 -27.40
CA LEU A 214 -14.35 -2.74 -26.15
C LEU A 214 -15.35 -3.03 -25.01
N PRO A 215 -14.93 -3.63 -23.88
CA PRO A 215 -15.81 -3.94 -22.76
C PRO A 215 -16.54 -2.73 -22.17
N GLY A 216 -15.95 -1.52 -22.26
CA GLY A 216 -16.61 -0.27 -21.85
C GLY A 216 -17.70 0.22 -22.81
N GLY A 217 -17.99 -0.50 -23.90
CA GLY A 217 -18.89 -0.09 -24.97
C GLY A 217 -18.27 0.92 -25.94
N LYS A 218 -17.02 1.34 -25.70
CA LYS A 218 -16.27 2.20 -26.61
C LYS A 218 -15.96 1.45 -27.89
N ARG A 219 -16.22 2.10 -29.02
CA ARG A 219 -15.89 1.57 -30.34
C ARG A 219 -14.60 2.17 -30.84
N VAL A 220 -13.70 1.32 -31.30
CA VAL A 220 -12.44 1.71 -31.93
C VAL A 220 -12.38 1.13 -33.34
N GLU A 221 -11.76 1.84 -34.27
CA GLU A 221 -11.65 1.42 -35.66
C GLU A 221 -10.24 1.64 -36.19
N ARG A 222 -9.78 0.73 -37.04
CA ARG A 222 -8.49 0.80 -37.74
C ARG A 222 -8.56 -0.01 -39.02
N ALA A 223 -7.91 0.48 -40.07
CA ALA A 223 -7.75 -0.26 -41.32
C ALA A 223 -6.49 -1.14 -41.26
N PHE A 224 -6.63 -2.39 -41.71
CA PHE A 224 -5.55 -3.38 -41.80
C PHE A 224 -5.39 -3.86 -43.24
N GLU A 225 -4.18 -4.26 -43.62
CA GLU A 225 -3.94 -4.90 -44.91
C GLU A 225 -4.48 -6.34 -44.88
N GLU A 226 -5.04 -6.83 -45.98
CA GLU A 226 -5.64 -8.17 -46.04
C GLU A 226 -4.64 -9.31 -45.77
N SER A 227 -3.36 -9.05 -46.04
CA SER A 227 -2.21 -9.94 -45.81
C SER A 227 -1.79 -10.05 -44.34
N GLN A 228 -2.24 -9.13 -43.47
CA GLN A 228 -1.85 -9.11 -42.05
C GLN A 228 -2.50 -10.26 -41.28
N LEU A 229 -1.84 -10.66 -40.19
CA LEU A 229 -2.29 -11.77 -39.36
C LEU A 229 -3.31 -11.29 -38.32
N GLY A 230 -4.21 -12.19 -37.90
CA GLY A 230 -5.11 -11.90 -36.79
C GLY A 230 -4.37 -11.46 -35.52
N LYS A 231 -3.15 -11.97 -35.29
CA LYS A 231 -2.27 -11.56 -34.19
C LYS A 231 -2.03 -10.05 -34.13
N ASP A 232 -1.94 -9.37 -35.26
CA ASP A 232 -1.69 -7.93 -35.32
C ASP A 232 -2.90 -7.13 -34.83
N VAL A 233 -4.11 -7.64 -35.07
CA VAL A 233 -5.36 -7.09 -34.52
C VAL A 233 -5.40 -7.27 -33.01
N TYR A 234 -5.00 -8.44 -32.49
CA TYR A 234 -4.90 -8.67 -31.05
C TYR A 234 -3.89 -7.72 -30.38
N ARG A 235 -2.70 -7.54 -30.98
CA ARG A 235 -1.70 -6.60 -30.47
C ARG A 235 -2.21 -5.16 -30.42
N TRP A 236 -2.92 -4.73 -31.46
CA TRP A 236 -3.53 -3.41 -31.49
C TRP A 236 -4.54 -3.25 -30.35
N ILE A 237 -5.42 -4.23 -30.16
CA ILE A 237 -6.47 -4.16 -29.15
C ILE A 237 -5.91 -4.30 -27.73
N ALA A 238 -4.87 -5.11 -27.52
CA ALA A 238 -4.26 -5.31 -26.21
C ALA A 238 -3.67 -4.03 -25.61
N ALA A 239 -3.40 -3.00 -26.41
CA ALA A 239 -2.86 -1.72 -25.95
C ALA A 239 -3.92 -0.75 -25.37
N PHE A 240 -5.20 -1.11 -25.34
CA PHE A 240 -6.23 -0.26 -24.72
C PHE A 240 -6.31 -0.48 -23.21
N ASP A 241 -6.36 0.63 -22.45
CA ASP A 241 -6.38 0.60 -20.97
C ASP A 241 -7.59 -0.17 -20.39
N GLU A 242 -8.70 -0.28 -21.13
CA GLU A 242 -9.89 -1.05 -20.73
C GLU A 242 -9.62 -2.55 -20.58
N LEU A 243 -8.51 -3.04 -21.15
CA LEU A 243 -8.08 -4.44 -21.07
C LEU A 243 -7.02 -4.66 -19.98
N PHE A 244 -6.90 -3.73 -19.03
CA PHE A 244 -6.05 -3.88 -17.87
C PHE A 244 -6.87 -3.79 -16.58
N GLU A 245 -6.72 -4.79 -15.72
CA GLU A 245 -7.24 -4.75 -14.36
C GLU A 245 -6.25 -4.03 -13.44
N ASN A 246 -6.76 -3.12 -12.61
CA ASN A 246 -5.97 -2.33 -11.66
C ASN A 246 -4.75 -1.67 -12.33
N GLU A 247 -4.94 -1.14 -13.54
CA GLU A 247 -3.97 -0.45 -14.42
C GLU A 247 -2.81 -1.27 -14.98
N PHE A 248 -2.45 -2.40 -14.38
CA PHE A 248 -1.21 -3.12 -14.70
C PHE A 248 -1.43 -4.56 -15.14
N VAL A 249 -2.53 -5.21 -14.76
CA VAL A 249 -2.73 -6.64 -15.03
C VAL A 249 -3.46 -6.80 -16.35
N PRO A 250 -2.80 -7.29 -17.42
CA PRO A 250 -3.48 -7.48 -18.70
C PRO A 250 -4.55 -8.56 -18.57
N LEU A 251 -5.75 -8.24 -19.04
CA LEU A 251 -6.87 -9.17 -19.09
C LEU A 251 -6.71 -10.10 -20.30
N LYS A 252 -7.04 -11.38 -20.11
CA LYS A 252 -7.16 -12.32 -21.22
C LYS A 252 -8.47 -12.05 -21.95
N PHE A 253 -8.40 -11.91 -23.26
CA PHE A 253 -9.58 -11.63 -24.07
C PHE A 253 -9.51 -12.34 -25.41
N ASP A 254 -10.70 -12.61 -25.96
CA ASP A 254 -10.90 -13.13 -27.30
C ASP A 254 -11.63 -12.11 -28.16
N LEU A 255 -11.24 -12.01 -29.43
CA LEU A 255 -11.93 -11.20 -30.41
C LEU A 255 -12.94 -12.06 -31.15
N VAL A 256 -14.23 -11.77 -31.00
CA VAL A 256 -15.30 -12.61 -31.53
C VAL A 256 -16.08 -11.88 -32.61
N LYS A 257 -16.32 -12.57 -33.74
CA LYS A 257 -17.16 -12.07 -34.84
C LYS A 257 -18.64 -12.06 -34.42
N HIS A 258 -19.49 -11.33 -35.14
CA HIS A 258 -20.95 -11.34 -34.91
C HIS A 258 -21.60 -12.75 -34.92
N LEU A 259 -20.96 -13.75 -35.52
CA LEU A 259 -21.42 -15.15 -35.55
C LEU A 259 -20.90 -16.00 -34.37
N GLY A 260 -20.26 -15.40 -33.38
CA GLY A 260 -19.68 -16.12 -32.24
C GLY A 260 -18.36 -16.83 -32.53
N GLN A 261 -17.84 -16.75 -33.76
CA GLN A 261 -16.55 -17.35 -34.11
C GLN A 261 -15.38 -16.48 -33.62
N PRO A 262 -14.45 -17.02 -32.81
CA PRO A 262 -13.26 -16.28 -32.41
C PRO A 262 -12.31 -16.06 -33.58
N LEU A 263 -11.59 -14.94 -33.53
CA LEU A 263 -10.54 -14.58 -34.48
C LEU A 263 -9.31 -15.44 -34.21
N SER A 264 -8.83 -16.16 -35.22
CA SER A 264 -7.60 -16.95 -35.13
C SER A 264 -6.37 -16.02 -35.25
N MET A 265 -5.37 -16.19 -34.40
CA MET A 265 -4.16 -15.36 -34.43
C MET A 265 -3.23 -15.69 -35.61
N ASP A 266 -3.16 -16.96 -35.99
CA ASP A 266 -2.17 -17.48 -36.96
C ASP A 266 -2.60 -17.39 -38.43
N LYS A 267 -3.83 -16.93 -38.69
CA LYS A 267 -4.39 -16.84 -40.04
C LYS A 267 -4.47 -15.40 -40.50
N THR A 268 -4.27 -15.19 -41.80
CA THR A 268 -4.43 -13.86 -42.40
C THR A 268 -5.89 -13.39 -42.38
N LEU A 269 -6.13 -12.09 -42.47
CA LEU A 269 -7.48 -11.54 -42.48
C LEU A 269 -8.31 -12.07 -43.67
N ILE A 270 -7.67 -12.22 -44.84
CA ILE A 270 -8.32 -12.76 -46.04
C ILE A 270 -8.72 -14.24 -45.88
N GLU A 271 -7.87 -15.09 -45.31
CA GLU A 271 -8.18 -16.51 -45.04
C GLU A 271 -9.36 -16.67 -44.08
N GLN A 272 -9.49 -15.74 -43.13
CA GLN A 272 -10.58 -15.71 -42.17
C GLN A 272 -11.86 -15.07 -42.71
N LYS A 273 -11.87 -14.72 -44.02
CA LYS A 273 -12.97 -14.07 -44.73
C LYS A 273 -13.36 -12.73 -44.12
N LEU A 274 -12.39 -11.99 -43.60
CA LEU A 274 -12.57 -10.64 -43.07
C LEU A 274 -12.29 -9.62 -44.17
N ILE A 275 -13.32 -9.35 -44.97
CA ILE A 275 -13.22 -8.50 -46.17
C ILE A 275 -14.04 -7.23 -45.96
N LYS A 276 -13.53 -6.08 -46.45
CA LYS A 276 -14.15 -4.75 -46.37
C LYS A 276 -14.30 -4.19 -44.96
N LYS A 277 -15.38 -4.54 -44.27
CA LYS A 277 -15.77 -3.90 -43.00
C LYS A 277 -16.30 -4.93 -42.04
N VAL A 278 -15.61 -5.09 -40.91
CA VAL A 278 -15.87 -6.14 -39.94
C VAL A 278 -16.07 -5.52 -38.57
N LEU A 279 -17.10 -5.99 -37.87
CA LEU A 279 -17.32 -5.68 -36.46
C LEU A 279 -16.93 -6.88 -35.61
N LEU A 280 -16.08 -6.64 -34.62
CA LEU A 280 -15.65 -7.62 -33.62
C LEU A 280 -16.06 -7.13 -32.23
N ASN A 281 -16.35 -8.06 -31.34
CA ASN A 281 -16.59 -7.80 -29.92
C ASN A 281 -15.43 -8.38 -29.12
N VAL A 282 -15.00 -7.65 -28.09
CA VAL A 282 -14.05 -8.18 -27.12
C VAL A 282 -14.82 -8.97 -26.06
N LEU A 283 -14.47 -10.24 -25.89
CA LEU A 283 -14.93 -11.05 -24.77
C LEU A 283 -13.77 -11.20 -23.80
N VAL A 284 -13.95 -10.74 -22.56
CA VAL A 284 -12.95 -10.90 -21.50
C VAL A 284 -13.20 -12.25 -20.83
N ASN A 285 -12.15 -13.07 -20.73
CA ASN A 285 -12.23 -14.38 -20.11
C ASN A 285 -11.96 -14.23 -18.61
N GLU A 286 -12.98 -14.39 -17.77
CA GLU A 286 -12.90 -14.25 -16.31
C GLU A 286 -12.18 -15.43 -15.62
N GLU A 287 -11.83 -16.48 -16.36
CA GLU A 287 -11.38 -17.75 -15.78
C GLU A 287 -9.98 -17.71 -15.13
N SER A 288 -9.23 -16.60 -15.21
CA SER A 288 -7.83 -16.58 -14.73
C SER A 288 -7.58 -15.99 -13.33
N THR A 289 -8.60 -15.60 -12.57
CA THR A 289 -8.41 -14.94 -11.25
C THR A 289 -8.73 -15.80 -10.03
N SER A 290 -9.16 -17.06 -10.19
CA SER A 290 -9.61 -17.90 -9.06
C SER A 290 -8.59 -18.90 -8.49
N GLU A 291 -7.37 -18.97 -9.03
CA GLU A 291 -6.34 -19.85 -8.46
C GLU A 291 -5.44 -19.09 -7.48
N GLY A 292 -5.83 -19.05 -6.20
CA GLY A 292 -4.89 -18.78 -5.10
C GLY A 292 -5.34 -17.85 -3.98
N GLU A 293 -6.56 -18.01 -3.46
CA GLU A 293 -6.84 -17.68 -2.06
C GLU A 293 -6.65 -18.90 -1.15
#